data_AF-A0A221K3F1-F1
#
_entry.id   AF-A0A221K3F1-F1
#
_cell.length_a   1.000
_cell.length_b   1.000
_cell.length_c   1.000
_cell.angle_alpha   90.00
_cell.angle_beta   90.00
_cell.angle_gamma   90.00
#
_symmetry.space_group_name_H-M   'P 1'
#
loop_
_entity.id
_entity.type
_entity.pdbx_description
1 polymer ?
#
loop_
_entity_poly.entity_id
_entity_poly.type
_entity_poly.pdbx_seq_one_letter_code
_entity_poly.pdbx_strand_id
1 'polypeptide(L)'
;MIKAEITAALQDSFWSAADHLLMFHTNPWELDEALLAAGYGMGPCEAMDLLGLDLVLARRQVSPSPILPRIVSEGRMGKKAGVGHYRYPGGGGAVIDPLIEDLILEEAWFAKATRYELPDAELVVRMQAAQAAAVAQLLDQGIEQDDLTKACRTALHAP
;
A
#
# COMPACT_ATOMS: atom_id res chain seq x y z
N MET A 1 -2.31 8.97 -21.90
CA MET A 1 -1.65 8.91 -20.58
C MET A 1 -0.20 8.48 -20.78
N ILE A 2 0.76 9.17 -20.20
CA ILE A 2 2.18 8.77 -20.24
C ILE A 2 2.45 7.65 -19.21
N LYS A 3 3.54 6.89 -19.38
CA LYS A 3 3.88 5.76 -18.49
C LYS A 3 3.83 6.13 -17.00
N ALA A 4 4.34 7.31 -16.63
CA ALA A 4 4.37 7.76 -15.24
C ALA A 4 2.96 7.94 -14.65
N GLU A 5 2.01 8.44 -15.44
CA GLU A 5 0.61 8.62 -15.02
C GLU A 5 -0.10 7.26 -14.86
N ILE A 6 0.18 6.28 -15.73
CA ILE A 6 -0.34 4.91 -15.61
C ILE A 6 0.17 4.27 -14.32
N THR A 7 1.48 4.35 -14.06
CA THR A 7 2.09 3.87 -12.81
C THR A 7 1.45 4.50 -11.58
N ALA A 8 1.28 5.82 -11.59
CA ALA A 8 0.67 6.53 -10.47
C ALA A 8 -0.78 6.08 -10.23
N ALA A 9 -1.60 6.01 -11.29
CA ALA A 9 -2.99 5.58 -11.18
C ALA A 9 -3.15 4.16 -10.62
N LEU A 10 -2.34 3.21 -11.09
CA LEU A 10 -2.32 1.85 -10.57
C LEU A 10 -1.92 1.83 -9.08
N GLN A 11 -0.82 2.50 -8.73
CA GLN A 11 -0.33 2.56 -7.36
C GLN A 11 -1.33 3.22 -6.41
N ASP A 12 -1.92 4.34 -6.80
CA ASP A 12 -2.86 5.09 -5.95
C ASP A 12 -4.09 4.24 -5.61
N SER A 13 -4.64 3.51 -6.58
CA SER A 13 -5.77 2.61 -6.35
C SER A 13 -5.38 1.43 -5.46
N PHE A 14 -4.25 0.77 -5.76
CA PHE A 14 -3.77 -0.39 -5.02
C PHE A 14 -3.41 -0.04 -3.56
N TRP A 15 -2.72 1.07 -3.34
CA TRP A 15 -2.32 1.52 -2.00
C TRP A 15 -3.49 2.10 -1.20
N SER A 16 -4.51 2.65 -1.86
CA SER A 16 -5.76 3.01 -1.17
C SER A 16 -6.47 1.78 -0.60
N ALA A 17 -6.47 0.67 -1.36
CA ALA A 17 -6.99 -0.60 -0.85
C ALA A 17 -6.15 -1.14 0.33
N ALA A 18 -4.81 -1.04 0.25
CA ALA A 18 -3.94 -1.42 1.36
C ALA A 18 -4.27 -0.63 2.63
N ASP A 19 -4.35 0.70 2.55
CA ASP A 19 -4.72 1.54 3.70
C ASP A 19 -6.07 1.17 4.31
N HIS A 20 -7.04 0.82 3.46
CA HIS A 20 -8.35 0.36 3.93
C HIS A 20 -8.20 -0.97 4.69
N LEU A 21 -7.45 -1.94 4.18
CA LEU A 21 -7.20 -3.19 4.88
C LEU A 21 -6.45 -2.96 6.20
N LEU A 22 -5.44 -2.09 6.22
CA LEU A 22 -4.74 -1.71 7.44
C LEU A 22 -5.68 -1.07 8.47
N MET A 23 -6.64 -0.26 8.03
CA MET A 23 -7.59 0.44 8.91
C MET A 23 -8.58 -0.50 9.60
N PHE A 24 -8.99 -1.58 8.93
CA PHE A 24 -10.09 -2.42 9.40
C PHE A 24 -9.70 -3.86 9.76
N HIS A 25 -8.60 -4.38 9.20
CA HIS A 25 -8.45 -5.84 9.10
C HIS A 25 -7.08 -6.42 9.40
N THR A 26 -5.99 -5.64 9.32
CA THR A 26 -4.64 -6.22 9.42
C THR A 26 -3.61 -5.16 9.81
N ASN A 27 -2.35 -5.58 9.90
CA ASN A 27 -1.16 -4.76 10.10
C ASN A 27 -0.24 -4.84 8.85
N PRO A 28 0.83 -4.02 8.77
CA PRO A 28 1.64 -3.94 7.56
C PRO A 28 2.33 -5.25 7.15
N TRP A 29 2.86 -6.00 8.12
CA TRP A 29 3.64 -7.21 7.84
C TRP A 29 2.75 -8.38 7.40
N GLU A 30 1.59 -8.58 8.02
CA GLU A 30 0.64 -9.60 7.59
C GLU A 30 0.16 -9.36 6.16
N LEU A 31 -0.18 -8.11 5.81
CA LEU A 31 -0.60 -7.77 4.46
C LEU A 31 0.51 -8.00 3.44
N ASP A 32 1.73 -7.53 3.73
CA ASP A 32 2.85 -7.72 2.82
C ASP A 32 3.23 -9.21 2.68
N GLU A 33 3.24 -9.97 3.77
CA GLU A 33 3.50 -11.42 3.78
C GLU A 33 2.45 -12.19 2.98
N ALA A 34 1.16 -11.86 3.13
CA ALA A 34 0.08 -12.48 2.36
C ALA A 34 0.25 -12.23 0.84
N LEU A 35 0.65 -11.02 0.46
CA LEU A 35 0.87 -10.65 -0.94
C LEU A 35 2.12 -11.33 -1.52
N LEU A 36 3.20 -11.42 -0.75
CA LEU A 36 4.40 -12.18 -1.11
C LEU A 36 4.06 -13.67 -1.32
N ALA A 37 3.28 -14.27 -0.42
CA ALA A 37 2.82 -15.65 -0.55
C ALA A 37 1.94 -15.87 -1.80
N ALA A 38 1.20 -14.84 -2.22
CA ALA A 38 0.42 -14.83 -3.46
C ALA A 38 1.26 -14.60 -4.73
N GLY A 39 2.58 -14.41 -4.61
CA GLY A 39 3.52 -14.28 -5.73
C GLY A 39 3.86 -12.86 -6.13
N TYR A 40 3.47 -11.85 -5.36
CA TYR A 40 3.96 -10.48 -5.56
C TYR A 40 5.45 -10.40 -5.21
N GLY A 41 6.20 -9.57 -5.91
CA GLY A 41 7.63 -9.38 -5.66
C GLY A 41 7.95 -8.52 -4.43
N MET A 42 6.99 -7.69 -3.99
CA MET A 42 7.09 -6.84 -2.80
C MET A 42 5.66 -6.46 -2.35
N GLY A 43 5.43 -6.41 -1.05
CA GLY A 43 4.15 -5.98 -0.49
C GLY A 43 3.91 -4.47 -0.61
N PRO A 44 2.65 -4.01 -0.55
CA PRO A 44 2.30 -2.60 -0.69
C PRO A 44 2.96 -1.69 0.35
N CYS A 45 3.13 -2.14 1.60
CA CYS A 45 3.64 -1.28 2.68
C CYS A 45 5.14 -1.01 2.50
N GLU A 46 5.93 -2.04 2.22
CA GLU A 46 7.35 -1.88 1.89
C GLU A 46 7.55 -1.08 0.58
N ALA A 47 6.69 -1.28 -0.42
CA ALA A 47 6.74 -0.51 -1.67
C ALA A 47 6.48 1.00 -1.43
N MET A 48 5.52 1.35 -0.58
CA MET A 48 5.28 2.74 -0.18
C MET A 48 6.46 3.33 0.59
N ASP A 49 7.07 2.57 1.49
CA ASP A 49 8.27 2.99 2.22
C ASP A 49 9.48 3.21 1.29
N LEU A 50 9.60 2.40 0.23
CA LEU A 50 10.64 2.57 -0.79
C LEU A 50 10.46 3.86 -1.58
N LEU A 51 9.21 4.21 -1.93
CA LEU A 51 8.92 5.46 -2.64
C LEU A 51 9.12 6.69 -1.73
N GLY A 52 8.70 6.59 -0.47
CA GLY A 52 8.67 7.67 0.50
C GLY A 52 7.25 8.12 0.80
N LEU A 53 6.86 8.03 2.08
CA LEU A 53 5.46 8.17 2.51
C LEU A 53 4.92 9.60 2.41
N ASP A 54 5.78 10.60 2.49
CA ASP A 54 5.46 11.99 2.22
C ASP A 54 5.07 12.22 0.74
N LEU A 55 5.76 11.55 -0.19
CA LEU A 55 5.41 11.60 -1.62
C LEU A 55 4.11 10.83 -1.89
N VAL A 56 3.92 9.67 -1.24
CA VAL A 56 2.66 8.93 -1.32
C VAL A 56 1.51 9.80 -0.84
N LEU A 57 1.65 10.48 0.30
CA LEU A 57 0.63 11.37 0.84
C LEU A 57 0.33 12.54 -0.11
N ALA A 58 1.36 13.20 -0.64
CA ALA A 58 1.20 14.34 -1.54
C ALA A 58 0.48 13.99 -2.86
N ARG A 59 0.55 12.73 -3.30
CA ARG A 59 -0.13 12.24 -4.51
C ARG A 59 -1.63 11.97 -4.31
N ARG A 60 -2.07 11.71 -3.07
CA ARG A 60 -3.45 11.26 -2.79
C ARG A 60 -4.44 12.38 -3.11
N GLN A 61 -5.25 12.17 -4.16
CA GLN A 61 -6.31 13.11 -4.57
C GLN A 61 -7.60 12.94 -3.75
N VAL A 62 -7.82 11.74 -3.19
CA VAL A 62 -8.96 11.42 -2.31
C VAL A 62 -8.48 11.51 -0.87
N SER A 63 -9.38 11.89 0.05
CA SER A 63 -9.11 11.92 1.49
C SER A 63 -8.44 10.60 1.93
N PRO A 64 -7.14 10.60 2.25
CA PRO A 64 -6.45 9.39 2.65
C PRO A 64 -7.03 8.86 3.96
N SER A 65 -6.86 7.56 4.21
CA SER A 65 -7.05 6.99 5.55
C SER A 65 -6.26 7.84 6.55
N PRO A 66 -6.77 8.09 7.78
CA PRO A 66 -6.07 8.91 8.77
C PRO A 66 -4.68 8.35 9.16
N ILE A 67 -4.43 7.07 8.88
CA ILE A 67 -3.15 6.39 9.09
C ILE A 67 -2.00 7.10 8.38
N LEU A 68 -2.06 7.31 7.05
CA LEU A 68 -0.93 7.84 6.29
C LEU A 68 -0.54 9.29 6.69
N PRO A 69 -1.49 10.23 6.84
CA PRO A 69 -1.20 11.56 7.40
C PRO A 69 -0.52 11.48 8.77
N ARG A 70 -0.99 10.59 9.66
CA ARG A 70 -0.43 10.43 11.00
C ARG A 70 1.01 9.90 10.93
N ILE A 71 1.26 8.85 10.16
CA ILE A 71 2.60 8.30 9.91
C ILE A 71 3.57 9.39 9.45
N VAL A 72 3.17 10.20 8.46
CA VAL A 72 4.02 11.29 7.94
C VAL A 72 4.25 12.37 8.99
N SER A 73 3.23 12.72 9.78
CA SER A 73 3.34 13.74 10.85
C SER A 73 4.30 13.34 11.97
N GLU A 74 4.46 12.03 12.21
CA GLU A 74 5.42 11.48 13.18
C GLU A 74 6.83 11.29 12.60
N GLY A 75 7.07 11.76 11.37
CA GLY A 75 8.39 11.71 10.73
C GLY A 75 8.75 10.34 10.14
N ARG A 76 7.79 9.42 10.03
CA ARG A 76 7.98 8.08 9.46
C ARG A 76 7.89 8.18 7.94
N MET A 77 8.99 8.54 7.29
CA MET A 77 9.03 8.85 5.85
C MET A 77 9.45 7.67 4.94
N GLY A 78 9.57 6.45 5.48
CA GLY A 78 9.98 5.26 4.73
C GLY A 78 11.49 5.01 4.80
N LYS A 79 12.01 4.27 3.81
CA LYS A 79 13.42 3.83 3.75
C LYS A 79 14.41 4.99 3.83
N LYS A 80 14.05 6.14 3.24
CA LYS A 80 14.90 7.35 3.26
C LYS A 80 15.14 7.94 4.66
N ALA A 81 14.23 7.71 5.60
CA ALA A 81 14.33 8.18 6.98
C ALA A 81 14.70 7.06 7.96
N GLY A 82 14.90 5.83 7.47
CA GLY A 82 15.14 4.66 8.32
C GLY A 82 13.90 4.14 9.05
N VAL A 83 12.73 4.76 8.86
CA VAL A 83 11.46 4.37 9.48
C VAL A 83 10.26 4.81 8.63
N GLY A 84 9.34 3.88 8.39
CA GLY A 84 8.07 4.02 7.68
C GLY A 84 7.08 3.01 8.25
N HIS A 85 6.35 2.26 7.42
CA HIS A 85 5.63 1.07 7.91
C HIS A 85 6.54 0.09 8.65
N TYR A 86 7.82 0.02 8.24
CA TYR A 86 8.87 -0.75 8.92
C TYR A 86 9.99 0.14 9.43
N ARG A 87 10.85 -0.42 10.28
CA ARG A 87 12.17 0.13 10.59
C ARG A 87 13.21 -0.44 9.64
N TYR A 88 14.23 0.37 9.34
CA TYR A 88 15.33 0.02 8.43
C TYR A 88 16.68 0.29 9.10
N PRO A 89 17.15 -0.59 10.00
CA PRO A 89 18.45 -0.44 10.65
C PRO A 89 19.58 -0.71 9.66
N GLY A 90 20.09 0.35 9.01
CA GLY A 90 21.39 0.37 8.34
C GLY A 90 21.68 -0.76 7.36
N GLY A 91 20.73 -1.11 6.48
CA GLY A 91 20.95 -2.06 5.36
C GLY A 91 20.45 -3.50 5.57
N GLY A 92 19.85 -3.82 6.73
CA GLY A 92 19.36 -5.17 7.07
C GLY A 92 17.98 -5.55 6.54
N GLY A 93 17.37 -4.73 5.67
CA GLY A 93 15.99 -4.94 5.20
C GLY A 93 14.92 -4.37 6.15
N ALA A 94 13.67 -4.68 5.86
CA ALA A 94 12.52 -4.27 6.65
C ALA A 94 12.48 -5.04 7.99
N VAL A 95 12.27 -4.30 9.09
CA VAL A 95 12.11 -4.86 10.44
C VAL A 95 10.79 -4.37 11.00
N ILE A 96 10.00 -5.29 11.56
CA ILE A 96 8.73 -4.97 12.22
C ILE A 96 8.95 -3.88 13.30
N ASP A 97 8.04 -2.91 13.30
CA ASP A 97 7.98 -1.85 14.27
C ASP A 97 6.62 -1.86 14.95
N PRO A 98 6.48 -2.43 16.16
CA PRO A 98 5.19 -2.49 16.85
C PRO A 98 4.48 -1.14 17.00
N LEU A 99 5.23 -0.03 17.01
CA LEU A 99 4.64 1.32 17.10
C LEU A 99 3.74 1.67 15.91
N ILE A 100 3.95 1.05 14.73
CA ILE A 100 3.03 1.28 13.60
C ILE A 100 1.66 0.65 13.84
N GLU A 101 1.64 -0.51 14.49
CA GLU A 101 0.40 -1.20 14.79
C GLU A 101 -0.38 -0.44 15.85
N ASP A 102 0.29 0.03 16.90
CA ASP A 102 -0.31 0.91 17.90
C ASP A 102 -0.94 2.15 17.23
N LEU A 103 -0.21 2.84 16.34
CA LEU A 103 -0.71 3.99 15.60
C LEU A 103 -1.96 3.63 14.76
N ILE A 104 -1.92 2.52 14.03
CA ILE A 104 -3.04 2.06 13.20
C ILE A 104 -4.28 1.76 14.07
N LEU A 105 -4.08 1.10 15.21
CA LEU A 105 -5.15 0.79 16.16
C LEU A 105 -5.73 2.05 16.81
N GLU A 106 -4.90 3.03 17.14
CA GLU A 106 -5.32 4.34 17.65
C GLU A 106 -6.17 5.09 16.62
N GLU A 107 -5.71 5.19 15.37
CA GLU A 107 -6.45 5.88 14.31
C GLU A 107 -7.78 5.18 14.00
N ALA A 108 -7.80 3.84 14.02
CA ALA A 108 -9.04 3.08 13.91
C ALA A 108 -10.01 3.37 15.06
N TRP A 109 -9.50 3.44 16.29
CA TRP A 109 -10.28 3.81 17.46
C TRP A 109 -10.87 5.22 17.35
N PHE A 110 -10.06 6.23 16.99
CA PHE A 110 -10.52 7.61 16.83
C PHE A 110 -11.56 7.76 15.72
N ALA A 111 -11.41 7.02 14.63
CA ALA A 111 -12.36 6.96 13.54
C ALA A 111 -13.63 6.13 13.87
N LYS A 112 -13.68 5.47 15.04
CA LYS A 112 -14.74 4.53 15.43
C LYS A 112 -14.91 3.38 14.43
N ALA A 113 -13.80 2.97 13.81
CA ALA A 113 -13.76 1.84 12.91
C ALA A 113 -13.87 0.54 13.72
N THR A 114 -14.80 -0.33 13.31
CA THR A 114 -14.88 -1.68 13.88
C THR A 114 -13.84 -2.56 13.18
N ARG A 115 -12.84 -3.01 13.93
CA ARG A 115 -11.78 -3.89 13.41
C ARG A 115 -12.10 -5.35 13.66
N TYR A 116 -11.73 -6.18 12.68
CA TYR A 116 -11.69 -7.64 12.81
C TYR A 116 -10.71 -8.20 11.79
N GLU A 117 -9.97 -9.23 12.18
CA GLU A 117 -8.98 -9.87 11.31
C GLU A 117 -9.65 -10.58 10.12
N LEU A 118 -8.99 -10.48 8.96
CA LEU A 118 -9.33 -11.26 7.78
C LEU A 118 -8.22 -12.29 7.52
N PRO A 119 -8.56 -13.49 7.02
CA PRO A 119 -7.56 -14.44 6.57
C PRO A 119 -6.74 -13.89 5.40
N ASP A 120 -5.47 -14.30 5.30
CA ASP A 120 -4.54 -13.90 4.22
C ASP A 120 -5.15 -14.01 2.82
N ALA A 121 -5.87 -15.10 2.54
CA ALA A 121 -6.52 -15.31 1.26
C ALA A 121 -7.54 -14.22 0.92
N GLU A 122 -8.28 -13.71 1.92
CA GLU A 122 -9.25 -12.63 1.74
C GLU A 122 -8.56 -11.27 1.58
N LEU A 123 -7.44 -11.04 2.29
CA LEU A 123 -6.60 -9.85 2.08
C LEU A 123 -6.09 -9.79 0.63
N VAL A 124 -5.54 -10.90 0.14
CA VAL A 124 -5.04 -11.04 -1.24
C VAL A 124 -6.16 -10.80 -2.26
N VAL A 125 -7.32 -11.42 -2.08
CA VAL A 125 -8.48 -11.25 -2.98
C VAL A 125 -8.87 -9.77 -3.08
N ARG A 126 -8.89 -9.03 -1.97
CA ARG A 126 -9.26 -7.61 -1.97
C ARG A 126 -8.21 -6.74 -2.65
N MET A 127 -6.92 -7.01 -2.46
CA MET A 127 -5.83 -6.32 -3.16
C MET A 127 -5.87 -6.60 -4.67
N GLN A 128 -6.10 -7.85 -5.07
CA GLN A 128 -6.24 -8.24 -6.47
C GLN A 128 -7.48 -7.62 -7.12
N ALA A 129 -8.59 -7.51 -6.39
CA ALA A 129 -9.79 -6.82 -6.85
C ALA A 129 -9.54 -5.32 -7.10
N ALA A 130 -8.78 -4.66 -6.23
CA ALA A 130 -8.37 -3.27 -6.43
C ALA A 130 -7.47 -3.10 -7.66
N GLN A 131 -6.49 -3.99 -7.83
CA GLN A 131 -5.67 -4.02 -9.05
C GLN A 131 -6.52 -4.22 -10.31
N ALA A 132 -7.44 -5.19 -10.31
CA ALA A 132 -8.31 -5.47 -11.45
C ALA A 132 -9.23 -4.28 -11.79
N ALA A 133 -9.77 -3.62 -10.77
CA ALA A 133 -10.59 -2.42 -10.96
C ALA A 133 -9.79 -1.27 -11.56
N ALA A 134 -8.55 -1.04 -11.11
CA ALA A 134 -7.67 -0.02 -11.66
C ALA A 134 -7.30 -0.31 -13.13
N VAL A 135 -6.99 -1.57 -13.44
CA VAL A 135 -6.74 -2.03 -14.82
C VAL A 135 -7.96 -1.80 -15.70
N ALA A 136 -9.16 -2.18 -15.25
CA ALA A 136 -10.40 -1.96 -16.00
C ALA A 136 -10.64 -0.48 -16.31
N GLN A 137 -10.44 0.40 -15.32
CA GLN A 137 -10.58 1.85 -15.52
C GLN A 137 -9.59 2.41 -16.54
N LEU A 138 -8.36 1.88 -16.60
CA LEU A 138 -7.34 2.32 -17.55
C LEU A 138 -7.59 1.75 -18.95
N LEU A 139 -8.13 0.53 -19.07
CA LEU A 139 -8.60 -0.03 -20.34
C LEU A 139 -9.71 0.85 -20.94
N ASP A 140 -10.67 1.30 -20.12
CA ASP A 140 -11.74 2.20 -20.56
C ASP A 140 -11.22 3.56 -21.06
N GLN A 141 -10.03 3.97 -20.60
CA GLN A 141 -9.32 5.17 -21.08
C GLN A 141 -8.49 4.92 -22.35
N GLY A 142 -8.56 3.72 -22.93
CA GLY A 142 -7.87 3.34 -24.16
C GLY A 142 -6.40 2.96 -23.98
N ILE A 143 -5.97 2.60 -22.77
CA ILE A 143 -4.62 2.07 -22.55
C ILE A 143 -4.57 0.59 -22.96
N GLU A 144 -3.54 0.20 -23.70
CA GLU A 144 -3.39 -1.16 -24.20
C GLU A 144 -3.13 -2.18 -23.08
N GLN A 145 -3.72 -3.38 -23.21
CA GLN A 145 -3.62 -4.46 -22.22
C GLN A 145 -2.16 -4.88 -21.94
N ASP A 146 -1.30 -4.90 -22.96
CA ASP A 146 0.11 -5.28 -22.82
C ASP A 146 0.90 -4.25 -21.99
N ASP A 147 0.60 -2.96 -22.18
CA ASP A 147 1.21 -1.89 -21.40
C ASP A 147 0.76 -1.94 -19.93
N LEU A 148 -0.52 -2.22 -19.68
CA LEU A 148 -1.04 -2.40 -18.32
C LEU A 148 -0.45 -3.64 -17.63
N THR A 149 -0.25 -4.73 -18.36
CA THR A 149 0.37 -5.94 -17.83
C THR A 149 1.82 -5.66 -17.38
N LYS A 150 2.59 -4.95 -18.21
CA LYS A 150 3.96 -4.51 -17.85
C LYS A 150 3.94 -3.52 -16.69
N ALA A 151 2.98 -2.61 -16.67
CA ALA A 151 2.83 -1.63 -15.60
C ALA A 151 2.49 -2.32 -14.27
N CYS A 152 1.59 -3.31 -14.22
CA CYS A 152 1.27 -4.05 -12.99
C CYS A 152 2.52 -4.74 -12.42
N ARG A 153 3.32 -5.41 -13.26
CA ARG A 153 4.56 -6.06 -12.84
C ARG A 153 5.59 -5.09 -12.27
N THR A 154 5.69 -3.90 -12.86
CA THR A 154 6.74 -2.93 -12.49
C THR A 154 6.31 -1.94 -11.41
N ALA A 155 5.04 -1.57 -11.36
CA ALA A 155 4.48 -0.57 -10.44
C ALA A 155 3.90 -1.17 -9.16
N LEU A 156 3.29 -2.36 -9.27
CA LEU A 156 2.60 -3.05 -8.18
C LEU A 156 3.34 -4.32 -7.72
N HIS A 157 4.43 -4.69 -8.40
CA HIS A 157 5.14 -5.95 -8.18
C HIS A 157 4.25 -7.19 -8.35
N ALA A 158 3.24 -7.11 -9.20
CA ALA A 158 2.33 -8.22 -9.48
C ALA A 158 3.04 -9.38 -10.22
N PRO A 159 2.57 -10.63 -10.06
CA PRO A 159 3.08 -11.80 -10.79
C PRO A 159 2.88 -11.72 -12.32
#